data_AF-A0A536LSU8-F1
#
_entry.id   AF-A0A536LSU8-F1
#
_cell.length_a   1.000
_cell.length_b   1.000
_cell.length_c   1.000
_cell.angle_alpha   90.00
_cell.angle_beta   90.00
_cell.angle_gamma   90.00
#
_symmetry.space_group_name_H-M   'P 1'
#
loop_
_entity.id
_entity.type
_entity.pdbx_description
1 polymer ?
#
loop_
_entity_poly.entity_id
_entity_poly.type
_entity_poly.pdbx_seq_one_letter_code
_entity_poly.pdbx_strand_id
1 'polypeptide(L)' 'MFPVSDEPEARSVPFVNVAIIIACVLVFLYELTLSMSQVNRFFFDYGVVPRQLDRWLQHPSGLEEPATIITSAFVHGG' A
#
# COMPACT_ATOMS: atom_id res chain seq x y z
N MET A 1 -2.84 -29.58 -32.13
CA MET A 1 -2.11 -28.59 -31.30
C MET A 1 -1.12 -29.37 -30.47
N PHE A 2 0.16 -29.04 -30.55
CA PHE A 2 1.18 -29.58 -29.63
C PHE A 2 1.21 -28.66 -28.40
N PRO A 3 1.16 -29.20 -27.17
CA PRO A 3 1.32 -28.38 -25.98
C PRO A 3 2.81 -28.09 -25.79
N VAL A 4 3.24 -26.91 -26.24
CA VAL A 4 4.50 -26.32 -25.78
C VAL A 4 4.11 -25.52 -24.54
N SER A 5 4.56 -25.95 -23.36
CA SER A 5 4.37 -25.16 -22.14
C SER A 5 5.15 -23.86 -22.32
N ASP A 6 4.43 -22.74 -22.31
CA ASP A 6 4.97 -21.38 -22.38
C ASP A 6 5.12 -20.78 -20.98
N GLU A 7 5.13 -21.64 -19.95
CA GLU A 7 5.34 -21.23 -18.57
C GLU A 7 6.81 -20.82 -18.40
N PRO A 8 7.11 -19.53 -18.17
CA PRO A 8 8.46 -19.14 -17.83
C PRO A 8 8.83 -19.83 -16.53
N GLU A 9 9.85 -20.68 -16.54
CA GLU A 9 10.43 -21.23 -15.32
C GLU A 9 10.75 -20.08 -14.36
N ALA A 10 10.24 -20.14 -13.14
CA ALA A 10 10.56 -19.17 -12.11
C ALA A 10 12.05 -19.30 -11.75
N ARG A 11 12.88 -18.40 -12.29
CA ARG A 11 14.34 -18.47 -12.16
C ARG A 11 14.87 -17.97 -10.81
N SER A 12 14.01 -17.44 -9.94
CA SER A 12 14.39 -16.81 -8.67
C SER A 12 13.28 -16.92 -7.62
N VAL A 13 13.68 -16.98 -6.35
CA VAL A 13 12.75 -16.85 -5.22
C VAL A 13 12.16 -15.42 -5.19
N PRO A 14 10.83 -15.25 -5.10
CA PRO A 14 10.17 -13.95 -5.24
C PRO A 14 10.20 -13.13 -3.94
N PHE A 15 11.39 -12.83 -3.42
CA PHE A 15 11.56 -12.15 -2.13
C PHE A 15 10.80 -10.82 -2.01
N VAL A 16 10.77 -10.03 -3.08
CA VAL A 16 10.06 -8.73 -3.09
C VAL A 16 8.56 -8.91 -2.94
N ASN A 17 7.95 -9.84 -3.69
CA ASN A 17 6.52 -10.11 -3.56
C ASN A 17 6.17 -10.62 -2.17
N VAL A 18 6.98 -11.55 -1.64
CA VAL A 18 6.79 -12.07 -0.28
C VAL A 18 6.89 -10.94 0.75
N ALA A 19 7.86 -10.02 0.61
CA ALA A 19 8.00 -8.88 1.51
C ALA A 19 6.82 -7.90 1.43
N ILE A 20 6.32 -7.60 0.23
CA ILE A 20 5.13 -6.75 0.04
C ILE A 20 3.91 -7.39 0.70
N ILE A 21 3.68 -8.69 0.47
CA ILE A 21 2.57 -9.43 1.09
C ILE A 21 2.68 -9.38 2.61
N ILE A 22 3.86 -9.64 3.17
CA ILE A 22 4.10 -9.56 4.62
C ILE A 22 3.77 -8.16 5.13
N ALA A 23 4.22 -7.10 4.45
CA ALA A 23 3.92 -5.73 4.84
C ALA A 23 2.41 -5.44 4.83
N CYS A 24 1.69 -5.85 3.78
CA CYS A 24 0.22 -5.71 3.73
C CYS A 24 -0.46 -6.45 4.89
N VAL A 25 -0.03 -7.68 5.18
CA VAL A 25 -0.58 -8.48 6.30
C VAL A 25 -0.33 -7.80 7.64
N LEU A 26 0.88 -7.29 7.87
CA LEU A 26 1.21 -6.61 9.12
C LEU A 26 0.39 -5.31 9.30
N VAL A 27 0.22 -4.52 8.24
CA VAL A 27 -0.62 -3.31 8.29
C VAL A 27 -2.08 -3.67 8.56
N PHE A 28 -2.62 -4.68 7.88
CA PHE A 28 -3.99 -5.13 8.08
C PHE A 28 -4.23 -5.65 9.51
N LEU A 29 -3.31 -6.45 10.05
CA LEU A 29 -3.38 -6.90 11.44
C LEU A 29 -3.37 -5.73 12.42
N TYR A 30 -2.61 -4.66 12.13
CA TYR A 30 -2.64 -3.44 12.93
C TYR A 30 -3.99 -2.72 12.82
N GLU A 31 -4.56 -2.56 11.62
CA GLU A 31 -5.89 -1.98 11.41
C GLU A 31 -6.96 -2.68 12.27
N LEU A 32 -6.93 -4.01 12.35
CA LEU A 32 -7.86 -4.81 13.17
C LEU A 32 -7.76 -4.54 14.68
N THR A 33 -6.63 -4.00 15.17
CA THR A 33 -6.48 -3.61 16.59
C THR A 33 -7.08 -2.24 16.90
N LEU A 34 -7.41 -1.45 15.87
CA LEU A 34 -7.91 -0.09 16.01
C LEU A 34 -9.43 -0.06 16.21
N SER A 35 -9.90 0.89 17.02
CA SER A 35 -11.32 1.24 17.04
C SER A 35 -11.75 1.92 15.73
N MET A 36 -13.06 1.96 15.48
CA MET A 36 -13.62 2.58 14.27
C MET A 36 -13.19 4.04 14.06
N SER A 37 -13.03 4.82 15.13
CA SER A 37 -12.54 6.20 15.01
C SER A 37 -11.04 6.27 14.70
N GLN A 38 -10.26 5.33 15.23
CA GLN A 38 -8.82 5.24 14.98
C GLN A 38 -8.51 4.75 13.57
N VAL A 39 -9.24 3.75 13.07
CA VAL A 39 -9.03 3.24 11.70
C VAL A 39 -9.38 4.30 10.65
N ASN A 40 -10.45 5.07 10.88
CA ASN A 40 -10.78 6.21 10.03
C ASN A 40 -9.65 7.25 10.01
N ARG A 41 -9.06 7.57 11.17
CA ARG A 41 -7.91 8.49 11.23
C ARG A 41 -6.70 7.91 10.50
N PHE A 42 -6.42 6.63 10.69
CA PHE A 42 -5.35 5.92 9.99
C PHE A 42 -5.49 6.04 8.46
N PHE A 43 -6.72 5.97 7.92
CA PHE A 43 -6.95 6.19 6.48
C PHE A 43 -6.66 7.60 6.01
N PHE A 44 -6.93 8.62 6.83
CA PHE A 44 -6.59 9.99 6.47
C PHE A 44 -5.09 10.29 6.60
N ASP A 45 -4.39 9.58 7.49
CA ASP A 45 -2.95 9.78 7.71
C ASP A 45 -2.11 9.02 6.66
N TYR A 46 -2.53 7.83 6.22
CA TYR A 46 -1.76 6.95 5.33
C TYR A 46 -2.40 6.69 3.96
N GLY A 47 -3.67 7.05 3.78
CA GLY A 47 -4.37 6.97 2.50
C GLY A 47 -4.18 8.24 1.68
N VAL A 48 -4.17 8.11 0.35
CA VAL A 48 -4.03 9.26 -0.54
C VAL A 48 -5.33 10.05 -0.62
N VAL A 49 -5.29 11.32 -0.24
CA VAL A 49 -6.43 12.25 -0.38
C VAL A 49 -6.15 13.20 -1.54
N PRO A 50 -6.86 13.10 -2.68
CA PRO A 50 -6.53 13.87 -3.89
C PRO A 50 -6.45 15.38 -3.67
N ARG A 51 -7.34 15.93 -2.84
CA ARG A 51 -7.34 17.37 -2.52
C ARG A 51 -6.11 17.82 -1.72
N GLN A 52 -5.57 16.96 -0.85
CA GLN A 52 -4.36 17.28 -0.08
C GLN A 52 -3.12 17.16 -0.96
N LEU A 53 -3.04 16.10 -1.78
CA LEU A 53 -1.97 15.93 -2.75
C LEU A 53 -1.91 17.07 -3.77
N ASP A 54 -3.06 17.50 -4.32
CA ASP A 54 -3.14 18.66 -5.23
C ASP A 54 -2.61 19.95 -4.58
N ARG A 55 -2.99 20.20 -3.32
CA ARG A 55 -2.47 21.35 -2.56
C ARG A 55 -0.95 21.26 -2.35
N TRP A 56 -0.44 20.09 -2.02
CA TRP A 56 0.98 19.85 -1.87
C TRP A 56 1.71 20.05 -3.22
N LEU A 57 1.16 19.59 -4.34
CA LEU A 57 1.76 19.82 -5.66
C LEU A 57 1.84 21.30 -6.03
N GLN A 58 0.88 22.11 -5.60
CA GLN A 58 0.90 23.56 -5.78
C GLN A 58 1.91 24.26 -4.85
N HIS A 59 2.06 23.76 -3.63
CA HIS A 59 2.96 24.33 -2.62
C HIS A 59 3.68 23.21 -1.85
N PRO A 60 4.75 22.60 -2.41
CA PRO A 60 5.39 21.43 -1.81
C PRO A 60 5.99 21.73 -0.43
N SER A 61 5.64 20.91 0.56
CA SER A 61 6.17 21.00 1.92
C SER A 61 6.18 19.64 2.60
N GLY A 62 7.28 19.28 3.27
CA GLY A 62 7.39 17.97 3.93
C GLY A 62 7.30 16.78 2.96
N LEU A 63 7.25 15.57 3.52
CA LEU A 63 7.15 14.31 2.78
C LEU A 63 5.89 13.51 3.10
N GLU A 64 5.03 14.04 3.98
CA GLU A 64 3.84 13.36 4.50
C GLU A 64 2.85 13.07 3.36
N GLU A 65 2.40 14.09 2.65
CA GLU A 65 1.48 13.98 1.52
C GLU A 65 2.02 13.13 0.35
N PRO A 66 3.24 13.33 -0.18
CA PRO A 66 3.72 12.48 -1.26
C PRO A 66 3.97 11.03 -0.81
N ALA A 67 4.29 10.78 0.47
CA ALA A 67 4.41 9.42 0.99
C ALA A 67 3.08 8.66 0.93
N THR A 68 1.93 9.36 1.04
CA THR A 68 0.60 8.74 0.93
C THR A 68 0.37 8.01 -0.39
N ILE A 69 1.04 8.39 -1.48
CA ILE A 69 0.97 7.71 -2.78
C ILE A 69 1.46 6.25 -2.67
N ILE A 70 2.48 6.02 -1.83
CA ILE A 70 3.06 4.70 -1.60
C ILE A 70 2.32 4.00 -0.45
N THR A 71 2.10 4.69 0.67
CA THR A 71 1.50 4.06 1.85
C THR A 71 0.06 3.64 1.61
N SER A 72 -0.69 4.34 0.74
CA SER A 72 -2.07 3.97 0.39
C SER A 72 -2.18 2.57 -0.22
N ALA A 73 -1.11 2.04 -0.80
CA ALA A 73 -1.11 0.69 -1.37
C ALA A 73 -1.15 -0.44 -0.30
N PHE A 74 -0.88 -0.11 0.96
CA PHE A 74 -0.83 -1.08 2.08
C PHE A 74 -2.05 -1.00 3.01
N VAL A 75 -2.92 -0.01 2.84
CA VAL A 75 -4.09 0.25 3.69
C VAL A 75 -5.31 -0.52 3.16
N HIS A 76 -6.06 -1.24 4.00
CA HIS A 76 -7.07 -2.21 3.55
C HIS A 76 -8.51 -1.94 4.00
N GLY A 77 -8.74 -1.13 5.03
CA GLY A 77 -10.10 -0.73 5.41
C GLY A 77 -10.58 -1.26 6.77
N GLY A 78 -9.77 -2.05 7.48
CA GLY A 78 -10.20 -2.81 8.65
C GLY A 78 -10.96 -4.08 8.31
#